data_AF-A0A1F5PXS1-F1
#
_entry.id   AF-A0A1F5PXS1-F1
#
_cell.length_a   1.000
_cell.length_b   1.000
_cell.length_c   1.000
_cell.angle_alpha   90.00
_cell.angle_beta   90.00
_cell.angle_gamma   90.00
#
_symmetry.space_group_name_H-M   'P 1'
#
loop_
_entity.id
_entity.type
_entity.pdbx_description
1 polymer ?
#
loop_
_entity_poly.entity_id
_entity_poly.type
_entity_poly.pdbx_seq_one_letter_code
_entity_poly.pdbx_strand_id
1 'polypeptide(L)'
;MYPFISQANLIIQGCIAAIIIGIFYNIWETTKVYGGLIGAAIRLLGIGMLFITVAVIERVLLNANIIFSSSNLALAQDAFNVIGLVFLGIGFSKLGKATKA
;
A
#
# COMPACT_ATOMS: atom_id res chain seq x y z
N MET A 1 -5.46 -19.00 -27.76
CA MET A 1 -4.73 -18.20 -26.75
C MET A 1 -4.70 -19.00 -25.45
N TYR A 2 -3.51 -19.32 -24.96
CA TYR A 2 -3.27 -20.35 -23.93
C TYR A 2 -3.88 -19.99 -22.54
N PRO A 3 -4.62 -20.89 -21.88
CA PRO A 3 -5.17 -20.68 -20.54
C PRO A 3 -4.10 -20.63 -19.43
N PHE A 4 -2.87 -21.06 -19.72
CA PHE A 4 -1.75 -21.10 -18.77
C PHE A 4 -1.28 -19.71 -18.31
N ILE A 5 -1.35 -18.69 -19.17
CA ILE A 5 -0.97 -17.31 -18.81
C ILE A 5 -1.93 -16.75 -17.75
N SER A 6 -3.21 -17.13 -17.81
CA SER A 6 -4.24 -16.67 -16.87
C SER A 6 -4.01 -17.22 -15.45
N GLN A 7 -3.65 -18.50 -15.31
CA GLN A 7 -3.41 -19.10 -14.00
C GLN A 7 -2.10 -18.65 -13.36
N ALA A 8 -1.03 -18.49 -14.14
CA ALA A 8 0.23 -17.96 -13.62
C ALA A 8 0.07 -16.53 -13.09
N ASN A 9 -0.76 -15.72 -13.75
CA ASN A 9 -1.07 -14.35 -13.33
C ASN A 9 -1.79 -14.31 -11.96
N LEU A 10 -2.77 -15.19 -11.73
CA LEU A 10 -3.46 -15.32 -10.45
C LEU A 10 -2.52 -15.72 -9.30
N ILE A 11 -1.57 -16.62 -9.56
CA ILE A 11 -0.56 -17.03 -8.57
C ILE A 11 0.35 -15.86 -8.21
N ILE A 12 0.83 -15.12 -9.22
CA ILE A 12 1.68 -13.94 -9.00
C ILE A 12 0.94 -12.88 -8.18
N GLN A 13 -0.34 -12.60 -8.50
CA GLN A 13 -1.16 -11.68 -7.73
C GLN A 13 -1.36 -12.15 -6.27
N GLY A 14 -1.55 -13.45 -6.05
CA GLY A 14 -1.64 -14.04 -4.72
C GLY A 14 -0.35 -13.90 -3.90
N CYS A 15 0.81 -14.14 -4.51
CA CYS A 15 2.11 -13.94 -3.87
C CYS A 15 2.35 -12.47 -3.51
N ILE A 16 2.00 -11.55 -4.41
CA ILE A 16 2.08 -10.11 -4.15
C ILE A 16 1.20 -9.72 -2.98
N ALA A 17 -0.05 -10.19 -2.94
CA ALA A 17 -0.96 -9.94 -1.82
C ALA A 17 -0.41 -10.46 -0.48
N ALA A 18 0.16 -11.67 -0.47
CA ALA A 18 0.78 -12.26 0.71
C ALA A 18 1.97 -11.43 1.22
N ILE A 19 2.82 -10.92 0.32
CA ILE A 19 3.96 -10.05 0.66
C ILE A 19 3.46 -8.74 1.29
N ILE A 20 2.44 -8.10 0.70
CA ILE A 20 1.85 -6.87 1.24
C ILE A 20 1.32 -7.12 2.66
N ILE A 21 0.52 -8.18 2.85
CA ILE A 21 -0.03 -8.53 4.16
C ILE A 21 1.09 -8.80 5.19
N GLY A 22 2.14 -9.52 4.79
CA GLY A 22 3.29 -9.84 5.65
C GLY A 22 4.07 -8.59 6.09
N ILE A 23 4.33 -7.66 5.18
CA ILE A 23 4.96 -6.37 5.49
C ILE A 23 4.09 -5.59 6.48
N PHE A 24 2.77 -5.58 6.28
CA PHE A 24 1.84 -4.89 7.17
C PHE A 24 1.76 -5.49 8.55
N TYR A 25 1.69 -6.82 8.64
CA TYR A 25 1.70 -7.52 9.91
C TYR A 25 2.97 -7.21 10.69
N ASN A 26 4.13 -7.20 10.02
CA ASN A 26 5.41 -6.86 10.64
C ASN A 26 5.46 -5.41 11.12
N ILE A 27 5.00 -4.45 10.30
CA ILE A 27 4.91 -3.04 10.70
C ILE A 27 3.95 -2.88 11.89
N TRP A 28 2.83 -3.59 11.91
CA TRP A 28 1.83 -3.55 12.98
C TRP A 28 2.34 -4.14 14.30
N GLU A 29 3.03 -5.27 14.25
CA GLU A 29 3.76 -5.87 15.38
C GLU A 29 4.80 -4.90 15.93
N THR A 30 5.64 -4.36 15.04
CA THR A 30 6.71 -3.41 15.43
C THR A 30 6.13 -2.14 16.05
N THR A 31 4.97 -1.66 15.56
CA THR A 31 4.31 -0.48 16.14
C THR A 31 3.60 -0.72 17.46
N LYS A 32 3.23 -1.96 17.81
CA LYS A 32 2.73 -2.24 19.17
C LYS A 32 3.80 -1.97 20.23
N VAL A 33 5.08 -2.13 19.90
CA VAL A 33 6.21 -1.88 20.80
C VAL A 33 6.36 -0.37 21.09
N TYR A 34 6.05 0.47 20.09
CA TYR A 34 6.04 1.92 20.25
C TYR A 34 4.68 2.38 20.81
N GLY A 35 4.50 2.33 22.12
CA GLY A 35 3.32 2.92 22.77
C GLY A 35 3.20 4.44 22.53
N GLY A 36 1.97 4.98 22.59
CA GLY A 36 1.73 6.42 22.58
C GLY A 36 1.60 7.09 21.20
N LEU A 37 1.94 8.39 21.15
CA LEU A 37 1.70 9.24 19.97
C LEU A 37 2.52 8.81 18.74
N ILE A 38 3.71 8.26 18.98
CA ILE A 38 4.65 7.76 17.95
C ILE A 38 4.10 6.49 17.29
N GLY A 39 3.63 5.51 18.07
CA GLY A 39 3.01 4.30 17.51
C GLY A 39 1.78 4.58 16.68
N ALA A 40 0.91 5.48 17.14
CA ALA A 40 -0.26 5.91 16.39
C ALA A 40 0.10 6.58 15.06
N ALA A 41 1.19 7.36 15.05
CA ALA A 41 1.68 8.04 13.86
C ALA A 41 2.28 7.06 12.85
N ILE A 42 3.11 6.10 13.30
CA ILE A 42 3.69 5.07 12.43
C ILE A 42 2.59 4.15 11.87
N ARG A 43 1.54 3.86 12.64
CA ARG A 43 0.38 3.09 12.14
C ARG A 43 -0.33 3.79 10.98
N LEU A 44 -0.51 5.11 11.10
CA LEU A 44 -1.08 5.95 10.04
C LEU A 44 -0.16 6.03 8.82
N LEU A 45 1.16 6.11 9.03
CA LEU A 45 2.13 6.04 7.94
C LEU A 45 2.07 4.69 7.20
N GLY A 46 1.97 3.59 7.94
CA GLY A 46 1.77 2.27 7.37
C GLY A 46 0.50 2.23 6.51
N ILE A 47 -0.65 2.61 7.07
CA ILE A 47 -1.92 2.61 6.29
C ILE A 47 -1.80 3.50 5.03
N GLY A 48 -1.14 4.65 5.11
CA GLY A 48 -0.88 5.47 3.93
C GLY A 48 -0.01 4.77 2.88
N MET A 49 1.04 4.08 3.32
CA MET A 49 1.88 3.27 2.43
C MET A 49 1.12 2.12 1.77
N LEU A 50 0.10 1.51 2.39
CA LEU A 50 -0.72 0.47 1.73
C LEU A 50 -1.35 1.00 0.45
N PHE A 51 -2.05 2.11 0.55
CA PHE A 51 -2.82 2.64 -0.56
C PHE A 51 -1.90 3.03 -1.73
N ILE A 52 -0.76 3.63 -1.44
CA ILE A 52 0.26 3.94 -2.47
C ILE A 52 0.85 2.65 -3.05
N THR A 53 1.17 1.67 -2.22
CA THR A 53 1.77 0.41 -2.68
C THR A 53 0.83 -0.34 -3.61
N VAL A 54 -0.47 -0.40 -3.30
CA VAL A 54 -1.48 -1.01 -4.18
C VAL A 54 -1.54 -0.27 -5.51
N ALA A 55 -1.61 1.07 -5.51
CA ALA A 55 -1.64 1.86 -6.74
C ALA A 55 -0.36 1.68 -7.59
N VAL A 56 0.82 1.61 -6.95
CA VAL A 56 2.10 1.38 -7.64
C VAL A 56 2.17 -0.02 -8.21
N ILE A 57 1.73 -1.04 -7.47
CA ILE A 57 1.70 -2.43 -7.93
C ILE A 57 0.79 -2.55 -9.15
N GLU A 58 -0.43 -2.02 -9.10
CA GLU A 58 -1.31 -2.04 -10.28
C GLU A 58 -0.68 -1.33 -11.48
N ARG A 59 0.04 -0.22 -11.26
CA ARG A 59 0.76 0.50 -12.31
C ARG A 59 1.91 -0.33 -12.90
N VAL A 60 2.63 -1.09 -12.08
CA VAL A 60 3.67 -2.03 -12.53
C VAL A 60 3.05 -3.17 -13.34
N LEU A 61 1.92 -3.73 -12.89
CA LEU A 61 1.23 -4.81 -13.61
C LEU A 61 0.65 -4.32 -14.95
N LEU A 62 0.17 -3.07 -15.02
CA LEU A 62 -0.22 -2.44 -16.29
C LEU A 62 0.96 -2.31 -17.26
N ASN A 63 2.11 -1.80 -16.79
CA ASN A 63 3.30 -1.68 -17.63
C ASN A 63 3.85 -3.03 -18.11
N ALA A 64 3.63 -4.09 -17.34
CA ALA A 64 4.01 -5.46 -17.71
C ALA A 64 3.02 -6.13 -18.69
N ASN A 65 1.97 -5.43 -19.17
CA ASN A 65 0.88 -5.99 -19.99
C ASN A 65 0.15 -7.19 -19.34
N ILE A 66 0.18 -7.25 -18.01
CA ILE A 66 -0.46 -8.32 -17.22
C ILE A 66 -1.94 -8.01 -16.99
N ILE A 67 -2.30 -6.72 -16.96
CA ILE A 67 -3.67 -6.20 -16.77
C ILE A 67 -3.95 -5.19 -17.90
N PHE A 68 -5.21 -5.07 -18.32
CA PHE A 68 -5.62 -4.11 -19.33
C PHE A 68 -5.91 -2.72 -18.72
N SER A 69 -5.45 -1.67 -19.41
CA SER A 69 -5.75 -0.28 -19.07
C SER A 69 -7.24 0.01 -19.27
N SER A 70 -7.86 0.66 -18.30
CA SER A 70 -9.18 1.28 -18.44
C SER A 70 -9.21 2.62 -17.70
N SER A 71 -10.05 3.56 -18.15
CA SER A 71 -10.17 4.88 -17.53
C SER A 71 -10.54 4.81 -16.06
N ASN A 72 -11.34 3.81 -15.67
CA ASN A 72 -11.72 3.58 -14.27
C ASN A 72 -10.53 3.13 -13.40
N LEU A 73 -9.59 2.39 -13.98
CA LEU A 73 -8.41 1.90 -13.27
C LEU A 73 -7.39 3.01 -13.01
N ALA A 74 -7.22 3.94 -13.95
CA ALA A 74 -6.39 5.13 -13.75
C ALA A 74 -6.96 6.03 -12.63
N LEU A 75 -8.27 6.27 -12.64
CA LEU A 75 -8.98 7.00 -11.58
C LEU A 75 -8.84 6.33 -10.21
N ALA A 76 -8.91 4.99 -10.15
CA ALA A 76 -8.71 4.25 -8.91
C ALA A 76 -7.28 4.40 -8.37
N GLN A 77 -6.27 4.32 -9.24
CA GLN A 77 -4.86 4.52 -8.85
C GLN A 77 -4.62 5.92 -8.30
N ASP A 78 -5.16 6.95 -8.95
CA ASP A 78 -5.04 8.33 -8.48
C ASP A 78 -5.77 8.53 -7.15
N ALA A 79 -6.98 7.99 -6.98
CA ALA A 79 -7.70 8.03 -5.72
C ALA A 79 -6.93 7.33 -4.58
N PHE A 80 -6.36 6.15 -4.84
CA PHE A 80 -5.54 5.44 -3.86
C PHE A 80 -4.26 6.20 -3.50
N ASN A 81 -3.59 6.82 -4.48
CA ASN A 81 -2.44 7.68 -4.21
C ASN A 81 -2.80 8.88 -3.34
N VAL A 82 -3.92 9.56 -3.63
CA VAL A 82 -4.40 10.70 -2.83
C VAL A 82 -4.74 10.29 -1.40
N ILE A 83 -5.48 9.19 -1.23
CA ILE A 83 -5.83 8.66 0.10
C ILE A 83 -4.54 8.30 0.87
N GLY A 84 -3.60 7.62 0.20
CA GLY A 84 -2.30 7.28 0.78
C GLY A 84 -1.51 8.50 1.23
N LEU A 85 -1.46 9.55 0.41
CA LEU A 85 -0.82 10.83 0.72
C LEU A 85 -1.46 11.53 1.92
N VAL A 86 -2.80 11.51 2.03
CA VAL A 86 -3.51 12.09 3.18
C VAL A 86 -3.12 11.36 4.46
N PHE A 87 -3.15 10.02 4.46
CA PHE A 87 -2.76 9.23 5.62
C PHE A 87 -1.28 9.42 5.99
N LEU A 88 -0.39 9.49 5.01
CA LEU A 88 1.02 9.80 5.22
C LEU A 88 1.19 11.20 5.83
N GLY A 89 0.51 12.21 5.30
CA GLY A 89 0.56 13.58 5.82
C GLY A 89 0.09 13.68 7.26
N ILE A 90 -0.98 12.98 7.63
CA ILE A 90 -1.47 12.91 9.02
C ILE A 90 -0.46 12.17 9.91
N GLY A 91 0.12 11.07 9.42
CA GLY A 91 1.16 10.31 10.14
C GLY A 91 2.39 11.17 10.43
N PHE A 92 2.94 11.85 9.42
CA PHE A 92 4.08 12.75 9.58
C PHE A 92 3.75 13.96 10.46
N SER A 93 2.54 14.53 10.37
CA SER A 93 2.10 15.62 11.25
C SER A 93 2.08 15.20 12.72
N LYS A 94 1.62 13.97 13.03
CA LYS A 94 1.65 13.43 14.38
C LYS A 94 3.08 13.13 14.85
N LEU A 95 3.96 12.61 13.98
CA LEU A 95 5.38 12.45 14.32
C LEU A 95 6.06 13.78 14.64
N GLY A 96 5.79 14.83 13.85
CA GLY A 96 6.32 16.17 14.07
C GLY A 96 5.84 16.82 15.37
N LYS A 97 4.63 16.48 15.84
CA LYS A 97 4.16 16.87 17.17
C LYS A 97 4.86 16.10 18.29
N ALA A 98 5.13 14.82 18.08
CA ALA A 98 5.81 13.98 19.07
C ALA A 98 7.29 14.37 19.27
N THR A 99 7.93 14.97 18.27
CA THR A 99 9.33 15.45 18.33
C THR A 99 9.49 16.89 18.85
N LYS A 100 8.38 17.61 19.06
CA LYS A 100 8.39 18.95 19.67
C LYS A 100 8.29 18.95 21.21
N ALA A 101 8.33 17.77 21.83
CA ALA A 101 8.50 17.61 23.28
C ALA A 101 9.98 17.56 23.62
#